data_AF-A0A447RNZ3-F1
#
_entry.id   AF-A0A447RNZ3-F1
#
_cell.length_a   1.000
_cell.length_b   1.000
_cell.length_c   1.000
_cell.angle_alpha   90.00
_cell.angle_beta   90.00
_cell.angle_gamma   90.00
#
_symmetry.space_group_name_H-M   'P 1'
#
loop_
_entity.id
_entity.type
_entity.pdbx_description
1 polymer ?
#
loop_
_entity_poly.entity_id
_entity_poly.type
_entity_poly.pdbx_seq_one_letter_code
_entity_poly.pdbx_strand_id
1 'polypeptide(L)'
;MANVLVLKSSINGETSLTNQLINEFLAARQAAGHGDRLTEHDLSAMALPTLDRPLFAALRGAVDPQPAIREAVALSDQLYRRVKGQRPAGDRRADV
;
A
#
# COMPACT_ATOMS: atom_id res chain seq x y z
N MET A 1 10.32 -9.26 15.88
CA MET A 1 9.94 -7.90 15.42
C MET A 1 9.32 -8.05 14.04
N ALA A 2 8.00 -7.89 13.90
CA ALA A 2 7.32 -8.05 12.62
C ALA A 2 7.14 -6.70 11.92
N ASN A 3 7.20 -6.65 10.59
CA ASN A 3 6.82 -5.46 9.84
C ASN A 3 5.32 -5.55 9.53
N VAL A 4 4.55 -4.62 10.07
CA VAL A 4 3.09 -4.62 9.92
C VAL A 4 2.69 -3.43 9.06
N LEU A 5 2.00 -3.73 7.96
CA LEU A 5 1.41 -2.76 7.05
C LEU A 5 -0.08 -2.63 7.35
N VAL A 6 -0.51 -1.43 7.69
CA VAL A 6 -1.89 -1.11 8.06
C VAL A 6 -2.48 -0.26 6.94
N LEU A 7 -3.53 -0.80 6.30
CA LEU A 7 -4.24 -0.12 5.22
C LEU A 7 -5.63 0.29 5.74
N LYS A 8 -5.84 1.58 5.91
CA LYS A 8 -7.12 2.16 6.31
C LYS A 8 -7.83 2.65 5.06
N SER A 9 -9.03 2.16 4.79
CA SER A 9 -9.80 2.49 3.57
C SER A 9 -11.16 3.12 3.84
N SER A 10 -11.48 3.35 5.11
CA SER A 10 -12.76 3.94 5.48
C SER A 10 -12.78 5.42 5.13
N ILE A 11 -13.84 5.85 4.43
CA ILE A 11 -14.06 7.26 4.09
C ILE A 11 -14.60 8.10 5.26
N ASN A 12 -14.90 7.46 6.39
CA ASN A 12 -15.46 8.12 7.57
C ASN A 12 -14.38 8.80 8.45
N GLY A 13 -13.10 8.76 8.05
CA GLY A 13 -12.00 9.40 8.77
C GLY A 13 -11.96 9.01 10.24
N GLU A 14 -11.98 10.01 11.13
CA GLU A 14 -11.90 9.85 12.60
C GLU A 14 -13.12 9.11 13.21
N THR A 15 -14.28 9.15 12.55
CA THR A 15 -15.49 8.44 13.02
C THR A 15 -15.58 7.01 12.50
N SER A 16 -14.54 6.54 11.81
CA SER A 16 -14.48 5.18 11.30
C SER A 16 -14.33 4.15 12.42
N LEU A 17 -15.40 3.37 12.64
CA LEU A 17 -15.37 2.21 13.54
C LEU A 17 -14.31 1.18 13.13
N THR A 18 -14.10 0.96 11.83
CA THR A 18 -13.09 -0.01 11.37
C THR A 18 -11.67 0.48 11.66
N ASN A 19 -11.39 1.79 11.54
CA ASN A 19 -10.10 2.35 11.93
C ASN A 19 -9.87 2.23 13.45
N GLN A 20 -10.93 2.44 14.26
CA GLN A 20 -10.86 2.27 15.71
C GLN A 20 -10.52 0.82 16.09
N LEU A 21 -11.21 -0.16 15.50
CA LEU A 21 -10.95 -1.59 15.72
C LEU A 21 -9.52 -1.99 15.32
N ILE A 22 -8.99 -1.42 14.23
CA ILE A 22 -7.59 -1.63 13.82
C ILE A 22 -6.63 -1.08 14.89
N ASN A 23 -6.88 0.13 15.39
CA ASN A 23 -6.03 0.74 16.42
C ASN A 23 -6.07 -0.08 17.73
N GLU A 24 -7.24 -0.56 18.14
CA GLU A 24 -7.40 -1.45 19.30
C GLU A 24 -6.63 -2.75 19.13
N PHE A 25 -6.68 -3.36 17.94
CA PHE A 25 -5.90 -4.55 17.63
C PHE A 25 -4.38 -4.32 17.76
N LEU A 26 -3.88 -3.19 17.24
CA LEU A 26 -2.46 -2.84 17.35
C LEU A 26 -2.04 -2.59 18.81
N ALA A 27 -2.89 -1.92 19.59
CA ALA A 27 -2.67 -1.70 21.01
C ALA A 27 -2.63 -3.02 21.80
N ALA A 28 -3.55 -3.94 21.52
CA ALA A 28 -3.57 -5.27 22.12
C ALA A 28 -2.29 -6.06 21.79
N ARG A 29 -1.80 -5.96 20.55
CA ARG A 29 -0.54 -6.60 20.14
C ARG A 29 0.66 -6.02 20.87
N GLN A 30 0.73 -4.70 21.00
CA GLN A 30 1.79 -4.04 21.76
C GLN A 30 1.77 -4.45 23.24
N ALA A 31 0.58 -4.51 23.85
CA ALA A 31 0.40 -4.95 25.24
C ALA A 31 0.80 -6.43 25.44
N ALA A 32 0.60 -7.27 24.41
CA ALA A 32 1.08 -8.66 24.39
C ALA A 32 2.60 -8.80 24.15
N GLY A 33 3.35 -7.70 24.09
CA GLY A 33 4.81 -7.70 23.92
C GLY A 33 5.28 -7.83 22.48
N HIS A 34 4.42 -7.62 21.48
CA HIS A 34 4.85 -7.61 20.09
C HIS A 34 5.53 -6.28 19.74
N GLY A 35 6.84 -6.32 19.50
CA GLY A 35 7.58 -5.22 18.89
C GLY A 35 7.32 -5.16 17.38
N ASP A 36 6.17 -4.63 16.98
CA ASP A 36 5.81 -4.48 15.56
C ASP A 36 6.35 -3.16 15.00
N ARG A 37 6.94 -3.19 13.81
CA ARG A 37 7.30 -1.99 13.03
C ARG A 37 6.13 -1.62 12.14
N LEU A 38 5.42 -0.58 12.54
CA LEU A 38 4.18 -0.16 11.89
C LEU A 38 4.43 0.74 10.68
N THR A 39 3.61 0.53 9.66
CA THR A 39 3.38 1.46 8.56
C THR A 39 1.90 1.66 8.42
N GLU A 40 1.45 2.91 8.40
CA GLU A 40 0.07 3.21 8.12
C GLU A 40 -0.07 3.93 6.77
N HIS A 41 -1.05 3.49 5.99
CA HIS A 41 -1.53 4.21 4.82
C HIS A 41 -3.03 4.39 4.93
N ASP A 42 -3.47 5.65 4.87
CA ASP A 42 -4.86 6.00 4.67
C ASP A 42 -5.14 6.08 3.17
N LEU A 43 -5.74 5.02 2.64
CA LEU A 43 -6.13 4.90 1.25
C LEU A 43 -7.26 5.88 0.87
N SER A 44 -8.04 6.36 1.84
CA SER A 44 -9.10 7.34 1.58
C SER A 44 -8.53 8.74 1.34
N ALA A 45 -7.41 9.07 2.00
CA ALA A 45 -6.67 10.32 1.79
C ALA A 45 -5.72 10.25 0.58
N MET A 46 -5.38 9.04 0.11
CA MET A 46 -4.60 8.85 -1.10
C MET A 46 -5.50 8.98 -2.32
N ALA A 47 -5.27 10.01 -3.14
CA ALA A 47 -5.96 10.19 -4.42
C ALA A 47 -5.49 9.14 -5.45
N LEU A 48 -5.82 7.88 -5.21
CA LEU A 48 -5.43 6.75 -6.06
C LEU A 48 -6.17 6.83 -7.41
N PRO A 49 -5.45 6.62 -8.54
CA PRO A 49 -6.09 6.61 -9.85
C PRO A 49 -6.95 5.36 -10.03
N THR A 50 -8.08 5.51 -10.71
CA THR A 50 -8.87 4.37 -11.18
C THR A 50 -8.09 3.59 -12.22
N LEU A 51 -8.16 2.26 -12.17
CA LEU A 51 -7.53 1.41 -13.16
C LEU A 51 -8.32 1.44 -14.48
N ASP A 52 -7.73 2.02 -15.52
CA ASP A 52 -8.25 2.03 -16.88
C ASP A 52 -7.35 1.26 -17.86
N ARG A 53 -7.76 1.19 -19.14
CA ARG A 53 -7.04 0.40 -20.15
C ARG A 53 -5.60 0.91 -20.40
N PRO A 54 -5.35 2.22 -20.56
CA PRO A 54 -4.00 2.76 -20.68
C PRO A 54 -3.13 2.45 -19.45
N LEU A 55 -3.62 2.70 -18.24
CA LEU A 55 -2.87 2.43 -17.00
C LEU A 55 -2.56 0.93 -16.86
N PHE A 56 -3.52 0.06 -17.17
CA PHE A 56 -3.33 -1.38 -17.12
C PHE A 56 -2.31 -1.90 -18.14
N ALA A 57 -2.24 -1.30 -19.33
CA ALA A 57 -1.19 -1.61 -20.29
C ALA A 57 0.18 -1.15 -19.78
N ALA A 58 0.25 0.05 -19.20
CA ALA A 58 1.48 0.61 -18.67
C ALA A 58 2.03 -0.20 -17.48
N LEU A 59 1.16 -0.62 -16.56
CA LEU A 59 1.53 -1.50 -15.44
C LEU A 59 2.09 -2.87 -15.90
N ARG A 60 1.80 -3.29 -17.14
CA ARG A 60 2.34 -4.51 -17.75
C ARG A 60 3.57 -4.28 -18.64
N GLY A 61 4.11 -3.07 -18.66
CA GLY A 61 5.35 -2.72 -19.35
C GLY A 61 5.16 -2.01 -20.70
N ALA A 62 3.93 -1.64 -21.08
CA ALA A 62 3.76 -0.72 -22.19
C ALA A 62 4.27 0.67 -21.82
N VAL A 63 4.90 1.37 -22.76
CA VAL A 63 5.37 2.75 -22.53
C VAL A 63 4.27 3.72 -22.93
N ASP A 64 3.73 4.44 -21.96
CA ASP A 64 2.75 5.49 -22.21
C ASP A 64 3.41 6.89 -22.13
N PRO A 65 3.18 7.79 -23.11
CA PRO A 65 3.72 9.14 -23.09
C PRO A 65 3.07 10.06 -22.05
N GLN A 66 1.85 9.76 -21.56
CA GLN A 66 1.11 10.64 -20.67
C GLN A 66 1.75 10.69 -19.27
N PRO A 67 2.06 11.89 -18.74
CA PRO A 67 2.67 12.04 -17.41
C PRO A 67 1.86 11.38 -16.29
N ALA A 68 0.53 11.54 -16.30
CA ALA A 68 -0.36 10.96 -15.30
C ALA A 68 -0.26 9.42 -15.20
N ILE A 69 -0.06 8.74 -16.33
CA ILE A 69 0.09 7.27 -16.36
C ILE A 69 1.44 6.86 -15.78
N ARG A 70 2.51 7.61 -16.10
CA ARG A 70 3.84 7.35 -15.54
C ARG A 70 3.87 7.56 -14.02
N GLU A 71 3.21 8.61 -13.54
CA GLU A 71 3.06 8.89 -12.11
C GLU A 71 2.26 7.78 -11.42
N ALA A 72 1.16 7.31 -12.02
CA ALA A 72 0.37 6.21 -11.50
C ALA A 72 1.15 4.87 -11.44
N VAL A 73 1.98 4.58 -12.44
CA VAL A 73 2.88 3.41 -12.41
C VAL A 73 3.93 3.55 -11.31
N ALA A 74 4.55 4.73 -11.16
CA ALA A 74 5.53 4.99 -10.11
C ALA A 74 4.92 4.86 -8.70
N LEU A 75 3.67 5.33 -8.53
CA LEU A 75 2.89 5.15 -7.31
C LEU A 75 2.62 3.67 -7.03
N SER A 76 2.23 2.90 -8.06
CA SER A 76 2.05 1.45 -7.95
C SER A 76 3.32 0.75 -7.48
N ASP A 77 4.47 1.08 -8.09
CA ASP A 77 5.78 0.53 -7.68
C ASP A 77 6.13 0.87 -6.23
N GLN A 78 5.82 2.11 -5.79
CA GLN A 78 6.05 2.53 -4.41
C GLN A 78 5.20 1.73 -3.43
N LEU A 79 3.91 1.53 -3.73
CA LEU A 79 2.99 0.77 -2.87
C LEU A 79 3.34 -0.72 -2.86
N TYR A 80 3.67 -1.29 -4.01
CA TYR A 80 4.09 -2.68 -4.12
C TYR A 80 5.35 -2.97 -3.31
N ARG A 81 6.34 -2.07 -3.36
CA ARG A 81 7.54 -2.14 -2.51
C ARG A 81 7.21 -2.11 -1.02
N ARG A 82 6.09 -1.49 -0.62
CA ARG A 82 5.64 -1.51 0.78
C ARG A 82 5.00 -2.83 1.16
N VAL A 83 4.22 -3.43 0.25
CA VAL A 83 3.53 -4.71 0.48
C VAL A 83 4.49 -5.90 0.49
N LYS A 84 5.44 -6.00 -0.45
CA LYS A 84 6.43 -7.09 -0.49
C LYS A 84 7.40 -7.06 0.70
N GLY A 85 7.32 -6.03 1.55
CA GLY A 85 8.37 -5.65 2.49
C GLY A 85 9.59 -5.12 1.73
N GLN A 86 10.46 -4.36 2.39
CA GLN A 86 11.72 -3.90 1.81
C GLN A 86 12.63 -5.12 1.51
N ARG A 87 12.41 -5.84 0.41
CA ARG A 87 13.42 -6.72 -0.19
C ARG A 87 14.27 -5.88 -1.15
N PRO A 88 15.60 -6.07 -1.17
CA PRO A 88 16.46 -5.36 -2.11
C PRO A 88 16.05 -5.68 -3.55
N ALA A 89 16.07 -4.65 -4.40
CA ALA A 89 15.74 -4.75 -5.81
C ALA A 89 16.74 -5.69 -6.51
N GLY A 90 16.29 -6.89 -6.88
CA GLY A 90 17.16 -7.85 -7.56
C GLY A 90 16.50 -9.15 -8.04
N ASP A 91 15.36 -9.53 -7.47
CA ASP A 91 14.74 -10.83 -7.78
C ASP A 91 13.38 -10.66 -8.47
N ARG A 92 13.41 -10.39 -9.78
CA ARG A 92 12.23 -10.42 -10.67
C ARG A 92 12.13 -11.72 -11.49
N ARG A 93 12.89 -12.77 -11.14
CA ARG A 93 12.95 -14.02 -11.94
C ARG A 93 12.09 -15.16 -11.41
N ALA A 94 11.41 -14.99 -10.27
CA ALA A 94 10.63 -16.05 -9.64
C ALA A 94 9.11 -15.96 -9.83
N ASP A 95 8.59 -14.91 -10.48
CA ASP A 95 7.15 -14.67 -10.60
C ASP A 95 6.65 -14.89 -12.06
N VAL A 96 6.97 -16.04 -12.66
CA VAL A 96 6.29 -16.59 -13.88
C VAL A 96 5.35 -17.70 -13.47
#